data_AF-V5DJJ6-F1
#
_entry.id   AF-V5DJJ6-F1
#
_cell.length_a   1.000
_cell.length_b   1.000
_cell.length_c   1.000
_cell.angle_alpha   90.00
_cell.angle_beta   90.00
_cell.angle_gamma   90.00
#
_symmetry.space_group_name_H-M   'P 1'
#
loop_
_entity.id
_entity.type
_entity.pdbx_description
1 polymer ?
#
loop_
_entity_poly.entity_id
_entity_poly.type
_entity_poly.pdbx_seq_one_letter_code
_entity_poly.pdbx_strand_id
1 'polypeptide(L)' 'MSPEFVHLRLHTEFSLVDGIVKIKPLVKRLASLNMPAVAVTDHANLFALVKFYKAAMGQSRRSD' A
#
# COMPACT_ATOMS: atom_id res chain seq x y z
N MET A 1 18.20 -16.07 -7.68
CA MET A 1 16.86 -15.43 -7.56
C MET A 1 16.81 -14.82 -6.17
N SER A 2 16.80 -13.50 -6.05
CA SER A 2 16.61 -12.84 -4.76
C SER A 2 15.19 -13.12 -4.24
N PRO A 3 14.99 -13.39 -2.94
CA PRO A 3 13.65 -13.63 -2.43
C PRO A 3 12.79 -12.38 -2.62
N GLU A 4 11.62 -12.56 -3.23
CA GLU A 4 10.61 -11.50 -3.35
C GLU A 4 9.93 -11.30 -2.00
N PHE A 5 9.79 -10.05 -1.59
CA PHE A 5 9.15 -9.70 -0.33
C PHE A 5 7.92 -8.83 -0.57
N VAL A 6 6.82 -9.19 0.08
CA VAL A 6 5.55 -8.46 0.03
C VAL A 6 4.98 -8.30 1.42
N HIS A 7 4.50 -7.10 1.75
CA HIS A 7 3.82 -6.86 3.01
C HIS A 7 2.36 -7.33 2.91
N LEU A 8 1.97 -8.31 3.74
CA LEU A 8 0.60 -8.82 3.81
C LEU A 8 -0.19 -8.30 5.03
N ARG A 9 0.47 -7.53 5.91
CA ARG A 9 -0.15 -6.86 7.05
C ARG A 9 0.45 -5.46 7.18
N LEU A 10 -0.35 -4.46 6.86
CA LEU A 10 0.07 -3.06 6.89
C LEU A 10 -1.11 -2.17 7.25
N HIS A 11 -0.89 -1.31 8.24
CA HIS A 11 -1.88 -0.35 8.74
C HIS A 11 -1.56 1.02 8.15
N THR A 12 -2.56 1.64 7.54
CA THR A 12 -2.46 2.97 6.94
C THR A 12 -2.90 4.05 7.92
N GLU A 13 -2.84 5.32 7.51
CA GLU A 13 -3.44 6.46 8.20
C GLU A 13 -4.94 6.31 8.55
N PHE A 14 -5.62 5.29 8.00
CA PHE A 14 -7.01 4.96 8.31
C PHE A 14 -7.16 3.93 9.44
N SER A 15 -6.07 3.37 9.95
CA SER A 15 -6.05 2.69 11.24
C SER A 15 -6.04 3.72 12.36
N LEU A 16 -7.22 4.09 12.84
CA LEU A 16 -7.38 5.22 13.78
C LEU A 16 -6.61 5.06 15.11
N VAL A 17 -6.27 3.83 15.47
CA VAL A 17 -5.58 3.51 16.73
C VAL A 17 -4.07 3.71 16.64
N ASP A 18 -3.43 3.32 15.52
CA ASP A 18 -1.97 3.23 15.41
C ASP A 18 -1.40 3.58 14.02
N GLY A 19 -2.27 3.96 13.09
CA GLY A 19 -1.95 4.14 11.68
C GLY A 19 -1.30 5.47 11.34
N ILE A 20 -0.04 5.43 10.88
CA ILE A 20 0.71 6.63 10.46
C ILE A 20 1.07 6.64 8.97
N VAL A 21 0.87 5.52 8.27
CA VAL A 21 1.35 5.33 6.90
C VAL A 21 0.38 5.91 5.88
N LYS A 22 0.80 6.97 5.18
CA LYS A 22 -0.01 7.59 4.11
C LYS A 22 0.01 6.75 2.83
N ILE A 23 -1.15 6.60 2.20
CA ILE A 23 -1.35 5.72 1.04
C ILE A 23 -0.48 6.08 -0.18
N LYS A 24 -0.47 7.36 -0.60
CA LYS A 24 0.28 7.77 -1.82
C LYS A 24 1.80 7.58 -1.66
N PRO A 25 2.44 8.03 -0.55
CA PRO A 25 3.85 7.75 -0.29
C PRO A 25 4.16 6.26 -0.20
N LEU A 26 3.29 5.46 0.43
CA LEU A 26 3.44 4.01 0.52
C LEU A 26 3.56 3.36 -0.86
N VAL A 27 2.58 3.60 -1.75
CA VAL A 27 2.57 3.01 -3.11
C VAL A 27 3.82 3.43 -3.91
N LYS A 28 4.23 4.70 -3.81
CA LYS A 28 5.46 5.18 -4.46
C LYS A 28 6.71 4.48 -3.93
N ARG A 29 6.78 4.25 -2.61
CA ARG A 29 7.91 3.57 -1.98
C ARG A 29 7.99 2.11 -2.40
N LEU A 30 6.87 1.39 -2.43
CA LEU A 30 6.82 0.00 -2.85
C LEU A 30 7.28 -0.18 -4.30
N ALA A 31 6.84 0.71 -5.20
CA ALA A 31 7.32 0.73 -6.58
C ALA A 31 8.85 0.93 -6.65
N SER A 32 9.42 1.84 -5.85
CA SER A 32 10.88 2.06 -5.80
C SER A 32 11.66 0.87 -5.23
N LEU A 33 11.00 -0.02 -4.48
CA LEU A 33 11.59 -1.22 -3.90
C LEU A 33 11.33 -2.46 -4.76
N ASN A 34 10.78 -2.33 -5.97
CA ASN A 34 10.36 -3.44 -6.82
C ASN A 34 9.44 -4.44 -6.11
N MET A 35 8.58 -3.97 -5.21
CA MET A 35 7.58 -4.80 -4.54
C MET A 35 6.28 -4.78 -5.37
N PRO A 36 5.90 -5.90 -6.02
CA PRO A 36 4.78 -5.92 -6.96
C PRO A 36 3.41 -5.88 -6.28
N ALA A 37 3.33 -6.22 -4.99
CA ALA A 37 2.08 -6.31 -4.25
C ALA A 37 2.22 -5.84 -2.79
N VAL A 38 1.09 -5.42 -2.22
CA VAL A 38 0.92 -5.08 -0.80
C VAL A 38 -0.53 -5.30 -0.39
N ALA A 39 -0.75 -5.78 0.84
CA ALA A 39 -2.06 -5.80 1.47
C ALA A 39 -2.18 -4.66 2.49
N VAL A 40 -3.32 -3.97 2.47
CA VAL A 40 -3.72 -3.00 3.49
C VAL A 40 -4.74 -3.69 4.41
N THR A 41 -4.42 -3.75 5.69
CA THR A 41 -5.18 -4.47 6.72
C THR A 41 -5.45 -3.54 7.90
N ASP A 42 -6.27 -2.51 7.68
CA ASP A 42 -6.57 -1.53 8.73
C ASP A 42 -7.41 -2.12 9.86
N HIS A 43 -7.31 -1.51 11.05
CA HIS A 43 -8.06 -1.95 12.23
C HIS A 43 -9.57 -1.82 12.03
N ALA A 44 -10.24 -2.97 11.92
CA ALA A 44 -11.70 -3.11 11.89
C ALA A 44 -12.43 -2.22 10.85
N ASN A 45 -11.73 -1.76 9.81
CA ASN A 45 -12.31 -0.88 8.80
C ASN A 45 -11.65 -1.04 7.42
N LEU A 46 -12.29 -0.46 6.40
CA LEU A 46 -11.81 -0.44 5.01
C LEU A 46 -11.83 0.98 4.42
N PHE A 47 -11.70 2.02 5.24
CA PHE A 47 -11.80 3.42 4.78
C PHE A 47 -10.70 3.77 3.75
N ALA A 48 -9.53 3.14 3.88
CA ALA A 48 -8.43 3.27 2.94
C ALA A 48 -8.74 2.70 1.54
N LEU A 49 -9.69 1.78 1.40
CA LEU A 49 -9.81 0.89 0.24
C LEU A 49 -9.85 1.64 -1.10
N VAL A 50 -10.76 2.60 -1.26
CA VAL A 50 -10.92 3.33 -2.52
C VAL A 50 -9.69 4.18 -2.84
N LYS A 51 -9.10 4.82 -1.83
CA LYS A 51 -7.91 5.67 -1.99
C LYS A 51 -6.68 4.82 -2.31
N PHE A 52 -6.53 3.66 -1.67
CA PHE A 52 -5.48 2.69 -1.91
C PHE A 52 -5.57 2.11 -3.31
N TYR A 53 -6.73 1.60 -3.71
CA TYR A 53 -6.94 0.99 -5.02
C TYR A 53 -6.63 1.97 -6.16
N LYS A 54 -7.16 3.20 -6.08
CA LYS A 54 -6.89 4.24 -7.08
C LYS A 54 -5.42 4.63 -7.15
N ALA A 55 -4.74 4.70 -6.00
CA ALA A 55 -3.30 5.02 -5.95
C ALA A 55 -2.45 3.88 -6.55
N ALA A 56 -2.76 2.63 -6.22
CA ALA A 56 -2.07 1.44 -6.75
C ALA A 56 -2.24 1.34 -8.28
N MET A 57 -3.48 1.43 -8.78
CA MET A 57 -3.76 1.41 -10.22
C MET A 57 -3.11 2.57 -10.97
N GLY A 58 -3.10 3.77 -10.37
CA GLY A 58 -2.44 4.93 -10.96
C GLY A 58 -0.92 4.81 -11.04
N GLN A 59 -0.29 4.11 -10.10
CA GLN A 59 1.15 3.87 -10.12
C GLN A 59 1.52 2.77 -11.13
N SER A 60 0.73 1.71 -11.23
CA SER A 60 0.93 0.64 -12.22
C SER A 60 0.96 1.21 -13.65
N ARG A 61 0.00 2.07 -14.01
CA ARG A 61 -0.07 2.73 -15.34
C ARG A 61 1.05 3.72 -15.67
N ARG A 62 1.91 4.07 -14.71
CA ARG A 62 3.05 4.99 -14.91
C ARG A 62 4.38 4.26 -15.05
N SER A 63 4.35 2.94 -14.93
CA SER A 63 5.54 2.08 -14.92
C SER A 63 5.75 1.40 -16.28
N ASP A 64 4.85 1.62 -17.24
CA ASP A 64 5.00 1.32 -18.67
C ASP A 64 5.74 2.46 -19.38
#